data_AF-A0A6L2PL96-F1
#
_entry.id   AF-A0A6L2PL96-F1
#
_cell.length_a   1.000
_cell.length_b   1.000
_cell.length_c   1.000
_cell.angle_alpha   90.00
_cell.angle_beta   90.00
_cell.angle_gamma   90.00
#
_symmetry.space_group_name_H-M   'P 1'
#
loop_
_entity.id
_entity.type
_entity.pdbx_description
1 polymer ?
#
loop_
_entity_poly.entity_id
_entity_poly.type
_entity_poly.pdbx_seq_one_letter_code
_entity_poly.pdbx_strand_id
1 'polypeptide(L)'
;MTLADGRISAKKIADTLEIPRECVGFIIHDVLDMRKLSAKWVPKCLNADQKHDGVVASRAIPEHFRQNTAALLARLVTMDETWIPLYDPETKEQSKK
;
A
#
# COMPACT_ATOMS: atom_id res chain seq x y z
N MET A 1 19.86 9.82 -0.55
CA MET A 1 18.73 10.26 -1.41
C MET A 1 17.63 9.21 -1.48
N THR A 2 17.93 7.98 -1.90
CA THR A 2 16.94 6.87 -1.94
C THR A 2 16.42 6.43 -0.56
N LEU A 3 17.28 6.43 0.47
CA LEU A 3 16.87 6.08 1.85
C LEU A 3 15.96 7.13 2.50
N ALA A 4 16.07 8.39 2.09
CA ALA A 4 15.25 9.49 2.62
C ALA A 4 13.91 9.62 1.86
N ASP A 5 13.93 9.38 0.55
CA ASP A 5 12.73 9.33 -0.30
C ASP A 5 12.79 8.10 -1.21
N GLY A 6 12.00 7.08 -0.86
CA GLY A 6 11.89 5.85 -1.66
C GLY A 6 11.13 6.00 -2.98
N ARG A 7 10.58 7.19 -3.28
CA ARG A 7 9.85 7.48 -4.53
C ARG A 7 10.64 8.34 -5.52
N ILE A 8 11.89 8.70 -5.19
CA ILE A 8 12.73 9.48 -6.08
C ILE A 8 13.03 8.69 -7.37
N SER A 9 13.02 9.39 -8.52
CA SER A 9 13.34 8.76 -9.80
C SER A 9 14.86 8.62 -9.98
N ALA A 10 15.29 7.51 -10.60
CA ALA A 10 16.71 7.32 -10.96
C ALA A 10 17.25 8.44 -11.85
N LYS A 11 16.39 9.06 -12.68
CA LYS A 11 16.75 10.23 -13.48
C LYS A 11 17.07 11.43 -12.58
N LYS A 12 16.21 11.75 -11.61
CA LYS A 12 16.44 12.87 -10.70
C LYS A 12 17.72 12.68 -9.88
N ILE A 13 18.03 11.44 -9.48
CA ILE A 13 19.30 11.11 -8.83
C ILE A 13 20.48 11.36 -9.78
N ALA A 14 20.40 10.85 -11.02
CA ALA A 14 21.43 11.03 -12.04
C ALA A 14 21.71 12.53 -12.29
N ASP A 15 20.65 13.33 -12.45
CA ASP A 15 20.74 14.77 -12.68
C ASP A 15 21.34 15.50 -11.47
N THR A 16 21.01 15.09 -10.23
CA THR A 16 21.52 15.75 -9.02
C THR A 16 22.97 15.39 -8.71
N LEU A 17 23.39 14.17 -9.04
CA LEU A 17 24.74 13.67 -8.80
C LEU A 17 25.65 13.81 -10.02
N GLU A 18 25.13 14.32 -11.14
CA GLU A 18 25.83 14.45 -12.43
C GLU A 18 26.48 13.14 -12.92
N ILE A 19 25.84 12.00 -12.63
CA ILE A 19 26.31 10.68 -13.06
C ILE A 19 25.34 10.05 -14.07
N PRO A 20 25.82 9.14 -14.93
CA PRO A 20 24.94 8.43 -15.85
C PRO A 20 23.83 7.67 -15.12
N ARG A 21 22.63 7.69 -15.69
CA ARG A 21 21.46 6.97 -15.15
C ARG A 21 21.71 5.47 -14.98
N GLU A 22 22.54 4.88 -15.84
CA GLU A 22 22.92 3.46 -15.77
C GLU A 22 23.72 3.16 -14.50
N CYS A 23 24.67 4.04 -14.14
CA CYS A 23 25.42 3.93 -12.89
C CYS A 23 24.49 4.02 -11.68
N VAL A 24 23.49 4.90 -11.72
CA VAL A 24 22.45 4.96 -10.67
C VAL A 24 21.69 3.63 -10.57
N GLY A 25 21.32 3.05 -11.71
CA GLY A 25 20.67 1.75 -11.76
C GLY A 25 21.50 0.65 -11.12
N PHE A 26 22.78 0.55 -11.50
CA PHE A 26 23.73 -0.42 -10.95
C PHE A 26 23.92 -0.25 -9.44
N ILE A 27 24.09 0.99 -8.96
CA ILE A 27 24.23 1.24 -7.53
C ILE A 27 22.97 0.84 -6.77
N ILE A 28 21.78 1.20 -7.26
CA ILE A 28 20.51 0.86 -6.61
C ILE A 28 20.31 -0.66 -6.58
N HIS A 29 20.52 -1.35 -7.70
CA HIS A 29 20.20 -2.77 -7.82
C HIS A 29 21.31 -3.68 -7.30
N ASP A 30 22.56 -3.45 -7.69
CA ASP A 30 23.67 -4.39 -7.47
C ASP A 30 24.51 -4.05 -6.24
N VAL A 31 24.64 -2.77 -5.88
CA VAL A 31 25.41 -2.34 -4.70
C VAL A 31 24.53 -2.26 -3.45
N LEU A 32 23.33 -1.71 -3.57
CA LEU A 32 22.40 -1.51 -2.46
C LEU A 32 21.35 -2.62 -2.32
N ASP A 33 21.30 -3.57 -3.26
CA ASP A 33 20.30 -4.65 -3.32
C ASP A 33 18.84 -4.17 -3.19
N MET A 34 18.56 -2.99 -3.79
CA MET A 34 17.23 -2.39 -3.76
C MET A 34 16.45 -2.75 -5.02
N ARG A 35 15.19 -3.14 -4.82
CA ARG A 35 14.25 -3.44 -5.90
C ARG A 35 13.20 -2.35 -6.06
N LYS A 36 12.89 -2.01 -7.30
CA LYS A 36 11.76 -1.13 -7.62
C LYS A 36 10.45 -1.88 -7.39
N LEU A 37 9.67 -1.44 -6.40
CA LEU A 37 8.35 -1.98 -6.12
C LEU A 37 7.26 -1.00 -6.55
N SER A 38 6.15 -1.53 -7.03
CA SER A 38 4.94 -0.72 -7.27
C SER A 38 4.31 -0.32 -5.93
N ALA A 39 3.94 0.95 -5.81
CA ALA A 39 3.20 1.41 -4.65
C ALA A 39 1.82 0.72 -4.59
N LYS A 40 1.37 0.34 -3.40
CA LYS A 40 0.01 -0.15 -3.17
C LYS A 40 -0.95 1.04 -3.11
N TRP A 41 -2.14 0.88 -3.70
CA TRP A 41 -3.23 1.84 -3.54
C TRP A 41 -3.73 1.81 -2.10
N VAL A 42 -3.83 2.97 -1.49
CA VAL A 42 -4.38 3.15 -0.14
C VAL A 42 -5.72 3.89 -0.30
N PRO A 43 -6.87 3.32 0.13
CA PRO A 43 -8.18 3.91 -0.12
C PRO A 43 -8.38 5.30 0.46
N LYS A 44 -7.71 5.60 1.58
CA LYS A 44 -7.87 6.87 2.29
C LYS A 44 -6.58 7.30 2.99
N CYS A 45 -6.25 8.58 2.86
CA CYS A 45 -5.23 9.22 3.70
C CYS A 45 -5.84 9.53 5.07
N LEU A 46 -5.44 8.77 6.09
CA LEU A 46 -5.94 8.97 7.46
C LEU A 46 -5.17 10.09 8.19
N ASN A 47 -5.88 10.89 8.97
CA ASN A 47 -5.26 11.84 9.90
C ASN A 47 -4.72 11.14 11.18
N ALA A 48 -4.10 11.90 12.09
CA ALA A 48 -3.50 11.34 13.29
C ALA A 48 -4.53 10.65 14.20
N ASP A 49 -5.67 11.29 14.42
CA ASP A 49 -6.73 10.79 15.30
C ASP A 49 -7.37 9.51 14.74
N GLN A 50 -7.67 9.47 13.44
CA GLN A 50 -8.20 8.28 12.76
C GLN A 50 -7.24 7.09 12.84
N LYS A 51 -5.92 7.33 12.78
CA LYS A 51 -4.93 6.27 12.98
C LYS A 51 -4.92 5.79 14.42
N HIS A 52 -4.97 6.72 15.37
CA HIS A 52 -5.05 6.40 16.79
C HIS A 52 -6.28 5.54 17.08
N ASP A 53 -7.45 5.97 16.64
CA ASP A 53 -8.71 5.23 16.82
C ASP A 53 -8.67 3.87 16.15
N GLY A 54 -8.08 3.78 14.95
CA GLY A 54 -7.86 2.50 14.27
C GLY A 54 -6.97 1.54 15.07
N VAL A 55 -5.90 2.04 15.70
CA VAL A 55 -5.02 1.23 16.56
C VAL A 55 -5.75 0.80 17.83
N VAL A 56 -6.51 1.69 18.47
CA VAL A 56 -7.29 1.37 19.68
C VAL A 56 -8.34 0.31 19.36
N ALA A 57 -9.14 0.50 18.31
CA ALA A 57 -10.17 -0.45 17.90
C ALA A 57 -9.57 -1.82 17.54
N SER A 58 -8.48 -1.84 16.75
CA SER A 58 -7.83 -3.10 16.35
C SER A 58 -7.22 -3.89 17.52
N ARG A 59 -6.86 -3.22 18.63
CA ARG A 59 -6.41 -3.89 19.86
C ARG A 59 -7.57 -4.39 20.71
N ALA A 60 -8.69 -3.66 20.76
CA ALA A 60 -9.84 -4.03 21.56
C ALA A 60 -10.64 -5.21 20.95
N ILE A 61 -10.81 -5.23 19.63
CA ILE A 61 -11.63 -6.23 18.93
C ILE A 61 -11.17 -7.67 19.21
N PRO A 62 -9.88 -8.03 19.11
CA PRO A 62 -9.42 -9.40 19.38
C PRO A 62 -9.65 -9.85 20.83
N GLU A 63 -9.52 -8.93 21.80
CA GLU A 63 -9.73 -9.25 23.22
C GLU A 63 -11.21 -9.59 23.48
N HIS A 64 -12.12 -8.75 23.00
CA HIS A 64 -13.55 -9.03 23.05
C HIS A 64 -13.94 -10.29 22.28
N PHE A 65 -13.28 -10.53 21.14
CA PHE A 65 -13.51 -11.73 20.34
C PHE A 65 -13.09 -13.00 21.08
N ARG A 66 -11.95 -13.02 21.78
CA ARG A 66 -11.49 -14.19 22.54
C ARG A 66 -12.37 -14.51 23.73
N GLN A 67 -12.87 -13.50 24.44
CA GLN A 67 -13.68 -13.69 25.64
C GLN A 67 -15.09 -14.22 25.31
N ASN A 68 -15.64 -13.88 24.14
CA ASN A 68 -17.01 -14.22 23.79
C ASN A 68 -17.23 -14.50 22.30
N THR A 69 -16.41 -15.39 21.73
CA THR A 69 -16.38 -15.67 20.28
C THR A 69 -17.73 -16.12 19.75
N ALA A 70 -18.32 -17.15 20.37
CA ALA A 70 -19.53 -17.79 19.86
C ALA A 70 -20.74 -16.84 19.88
N ALA A 71 -20.95 -16.09 20.97
CA ALA A 71 -22.08 -15.17 21.05
C ALA A 71 -21.88 -13.93 20.18
N LEU A 72 -20.64 -13.46 20.00
CA LEU A 72 -20.34 -12.33 19.12
C LEU A 72 -20.60 -12.72 17.66
N LEU A 73 -20.10 -13.87 17.20
CA LEU A 73 -20.35 -14.35 15.84
C LEU A 73 -21.83 -14.63 15.58
N ALA A 74 -22.56 -15.18 16.55
CA ALA A 74 -24.01 -15.41 16.41
C ALA A 74 -24.83 -14.10 16.27
N ARG A 75 -24.29 -12.97 16.72
CA ARG A 75 -24.96 -11.66 16.69
C ARG A 75 -24.42 -10.72 15.61
N LEU A 76 -23.24 -11.02 15.06
CA LEU A 76 -22.57 -10.16 14.10
C LEU A 76 -23.30 -10.23 12.76
N VAL A 77 -23.89 -9.11 12.36
CA VAL A 77 -24.44 -8.91 11.02
C VAL A 77 -23.72 -7.71 10.41
N THR A 78 -23.08 -7.90 9.27
CA THR A 78 -22.39 -6.85 8.52
C THR A 78 -23.00 -6.73 7.12
N MET A 79 -23.02 -5.52 6.58
CA MET A 79 -23.50 -5.25 5.23
C MET A 79 -22.54 -4.26 4.57
N ASP A 80 -22.24 -4.49 3.30
CA ASP A 80 -21.46 -3.58 2.46
C ASP A 80 -22.10 -3.54 1.06
N GLU A 81 -21.96 -2.40 0.39
CA GLU A 81 -22.51 -2.19 -0.94
C GLU A 81 -21.37 -2.22 -1.97
N THR A 82 -21.37 -3.25 -2.82
CA THR A 82 -20.44 -3.33 -3.93
C THR A 82 -21.16 -2.96 -5.22
N TRP A 83 -20.65 -1.94 -5.91
CA TRP A 83 -21.13 -1.60 -7.26
C TRP A 83 -20.71 -2.68 -8.25
N ILE A 84 -21.69 -3.31 -8.91
CA ILE A 84 -21.46 -4.30 -9.96
C ILE A 84 -21.61 -3.59 -11.32
N PRO A 85 -20.55 -3.53 -12.14
CA PRO A 85 -20.65 -2.93 -13.47
C PRO A 85 -21.54 -3.79 -14.39
N LEU A 86 -22.30 -3.15 -15.28
CA LEU A 86 -23.19 -3.83 -16.24
C LEU A 86 -22.44 -4.52 -17.40
N TYR A 87 -21.16 -4.20 -17.57
CA TYR A 87 -20.28 -4.77 -18.59
C TYR A 87 -18.91 -5.06 -17.99
N ASP A 88 -18.15 -5.97 -18.61
CA ASP A 88 -16.77 -6.26 -18.20
C ASP A 88 -15.82 -5.21 -18.78
N PRO A 89 -15.25 -4.30 -17.95
CA PRO A 89 -14.27 -3.35 -18.43
C PRO A 89 -12.98 -4.09 -18.80
N GLU A 90 -12.33 -3.61 -19.86
CA GLU A 90 -11.03 -4.13 -20.27
C GLU A 90 -10.02 -3.97 -19.12
N THR A 91 -9.36 -5.06 -18.74
CA THR A 91 -8.36 -5.03 -17.68
C THR A 91 -7.11 -4.26 -18.12
N LYS A 92 -6.35 -3.73 -17.17
CA LYS A 92 -5.07 -3.06 -17.45
C LYS A 92 -4.08 -3.90 -18.26
N GLU A 93 -4.18 -5.23 -18.19
CA GLU A 93 -3.35 -6.12 -19.00
C GLU A 93 -3.87 -6.23 -20.44
N GLN A 94 -5.18 -6.24 -20.65
CA GLN A 94 -5.79 -6.27 -21.99
C GLN A 94 -5.60 -4.95 -22.75
N SER A 95 -5.59 -3.80 -22.05
CA SER A 95 -5.34 -2.50 -22.70
C SER A 95 -3.88 -2.22 -23.05
N LYS A 96 -2.94 -3.15 -22.78
CA LYS A 96 -1.56 -3.04 -23.25
C LYS A 96 -1.49 -3.50 -24.70
N LYS A 97 -1.66 -2.55 -25.64
CA LYS A 97 -1.27 -2.75 -27.04
C LYS A 97 0.24 -2.78 -27.19
#